data_AF-A0A8S1BK38-F1
#
_entry.id   AF-A0A8S1BK38-F1
#
_cell.length_a   1.000
_cell.length_b   1.000
_cell.length_c   1.000
_cell.angle_alpha   90.00
_cell.angle_beta   90.00
_cell.angle_gamma   90.00
#
_symmetry.space_group_name_H-M   'P 1'
#
loop_
_entity.id
_entity.type
_entity.pdbx_description
1 polymer ?
#
loop_
_entity_poly.entity_id
_entity_poly.type
_entity_poly.pdbx_seq_one_letter_code
_entity_poly.pdbx_strand_id
1 'polypeptide(L)'
;MVASITSCVRSALSIRALMFVRLMTGLYFCVSSVRFVTLVARLYVVFYVTVQLQYYSNVVFDADFRTIIDYGFMLFQFIVTALVNFLLDGEYIFNFLREIRKIDYSMNNVVNDEIPMFRVILIFVILVKICVAITGCFIHKLYRSWRFFITYYVPTTSVAFTNVTRIMMFESLCHRMKAVRKRLERELSVAHRVEEGDDAMVHNLRNCMIIYKNILNTVHETEMPMKILVYALPAIFNTCLDTTYPFLPGIFVDMVNKEVDRMVLAVAKQLLVCRGTHWCNALKDAVQYLGVRRFRYTVWRVVSIDSSLVLSTASVATTYVLAMLQFMHIYN
;
A
#
# COMPACT_ATOMS: atom_id res chain seq x y z
N MET A 1 33.48 5.86 -0.98
CA MET A 1 32.68 5.24 -2.07
C MET A 1 31.30 4.78 -1.59
N VAL A 2 31.19 3.96 -0.52
CA VAL A 2 29.90 3.46 0.02
C VAL A 2 28.90 4.58 0.35
N ALA A 3 29.32 5.66 0.99
CA ALA A 3 28.43 6.80 1.33
C ALA A 3 27.86 7.55 0.09
N SER A 4 28.60 7.56 -1.02
CA SER A 4 28.13 8.17 -2.26
C SER A 4 27.09 7.27 -2.95
N ILE A 5 27.33 5.95 -2.95
CA ILE A 5 26.38 4.96 -3.49
C ILE A 5 25.07 4.98 -2.69
N THR A 6 25.13 5.04 -1.35
CA THR A 6 23.92 5.09 -0.52
C THR A 6 23.12 6.38 -0.74
N SER A 7 23.79 7.52 -0.93
CA SER A 7 23.11 8.79 -1.26
C SER A 7 22.43 8.74 -2.63
N CYS A 8 23.10 8.17 -3.64
CA CYS A 8 22.54 8.02 -4.99
C CYS A 8 21.32 7.08 -4.99
N VAL A 9 21.45 5.92 -4.34
CA VAL A 9 20.34 4.97 -4.16
C VAL A 9 19.18 5.62 -3.39
N ARG A 10 19.47 6.43 -2.37
CA ARG A 10 18.45 7.15 -1.60
C ARG A 10 17.68 8.17 -2.46
N SER A 11 18.38 8.87 -3.35
CA SER A 11 17.76 9.84 -4.27
C SER A 11 16.92 9.14 -5.36
N ALA A 12 17.46 8.06 -5.94
CA ALA A 12 16.77 7.26 -6.96
C ALA A 12 15.52 6.57 -6.41
N LEU A 13 15.54 6.15 -5.14
CA LEU A 13 14.39 5.56 -4.44
C LEU A 13 13.50 6.62 -3.77
N SER A 14 13.58 7.89 -4.19
CA SER A 14 12.68 8.92 -3.69
C SER A 14 11.25 8.70 -4.21
N ILE A 15 10.28 9.06 -3.38
CA ILE A 15 8.84 8.98 -3.73
C ILE A 15 8.56 9.76 -5.01
N ARG A 16 9.21 10.91 -5.20
CA ARG A 16 9.07 11.74 -6.40
C ARG A 16 9.57 11.03 -7.65
N ALA A 17 10.72 10.36 -7.58
CA ALA A 17 11.25 9.58 -8.69
C ALA A 17 10.30 8.42 -9.05
N LEU A 18 9.80 7.69 -8.04
CA LEU A 18 8.84 6.60 -8.27
C LEU A 18 7.55 7.10 -8.95
N MET A 19 6.99 8.23 -8.48
CA MET A 19 5.81 8.81 -9.11
C MET A 19 6.09 9.26 -10.54
N PHE A 20 7.24 9.91 -10.79
CA PHE A 20 7.65 10.30 -12.14
C PHE A 20 7.77 9.10 -13.08
N VAL A 21 8.38 7.99 -12.63
CA VAL A 21 8.45 6.74 -13.40
C VAL A 21 7.05 6.18 -13.70
N ARG A 22 6.10 6.27 -12.76
CA ARG A 22 4.70 5.88 -13.00
C ARG A 22 4.04 6.72 -14.09
N LEU A 23 4.24 8.04 -14.07
CA LEU A 23 3.74 8.91 -15.15
C LEU A 23 4.36 8.55 -16.48
N MET A 24 5.68 8.36 -16.55
CA MET A 24 6.37 7.96 -17.79
C MET A 24 5.84 6.62 -18.35
N THR A 25 5.35 5.74 -17.48
CA THR A 25 4.79 4.43 -17.88
C THR A 25 3.28 4.44 -18.10
N GLY A 26 2.66 5.62 -18.21
CA GLY A 26 1.26 5.78 -18.61
C GLY A 26 0.26 5.78 -17.45
N LEU A 27 0.70 5.93 -16.20
CA LEU A 27 -0.20 6.06 -15.06
C LEU A 27 -0.23 7.50 -14.57
N TYR A 28 -1.40 8.13 -14.75
CA TYR A 28 -1.62 9.51 -14.36
C TYR A 28 -1.45 9.74 -12.85
N PHE A 29 -0.82 10.85 -12.48
CA PHE A 29 -0.94 11.44 -11.15
C PHE A 29 -0.91 12.96 -11.25
N CYS A 30 -1.53 13.64 -10.28
CA CYS A 30 -1.54 15.10 -10.25
C CYS A 30 -0.14 15.66 -9.90
N VAL A 31 0.60 16.12 -10.93
CA VAL A 31 1.97 16.65 -10.79
C VAL A 31 2.00 18.07 -10.25
N SER A 32 1.05 18.91 -10.66
CA SER A 32 1.05 20.35 -10.43
C SER A 32 -0.37 20.89 -10.26
N SER A 33 -0.51 22.01 -9.55
CA SER A 33 -1.76 22.77 -9.47
C SER A 33 -2.08 23.56 -10.75
N VAL A 34 -1.10 23.69 -11.66
CA VAL A 34 -1.26 24.41 -12.92
C VAL A 34 -2.08 23.57 -13.90
N ARG A 35 -3.30 24.03 -14.21
CA ARG A 35 -4.28 23.33 -15.08
C ARG A 35 -3.70 22.88 -16.42
N PHE A 36 -2.82 23.67 -17.03
CA PHE A 36 -2.19 23.31 -18.32
C PHE A 36 -1.30 22.07 -18.20
N VAL A 37 -0.44 22.01 -17.17
CA VAL A 37 0.44 20.84 -16.93
C VAL A 37 -0.39 19.58 -16.67
N THR A 38 -1.47 19.71 -15.89
CA THR A 38 -2.44 18.63 -15.65
C THR A 38 -3.08 18.13 -16.94
N LEU A 39 -3.53 19.04 -17.81
CA LEU A 39 -4.14 18.69 -19.09
C LEU A 39 -3.16 17.93 -19.99
N VAL A 40 -1.92 18.41 -20.11
CA VAL A 40 -0.87 17.75 -20.91
C VAL A 40 -0.57 16.35 -20.38
N ALA A 41 -0.44 16.19 -19.05
CA ALA A 41 -0.20 14.88 -18.44
C ALA A 41 -1.38 13.90 -18.67
N ARG A 42 -2.63 14.39 -18.65
CA ARG A 42 -3.82 13.59 -18.96
C ARG A 42 -3.85 13.15 -20.43
N LEU A 43 -3.58 14.07 -21.36
CA LEU A 43 -3.51 13.75 -22.79
C LEU A 43 -2.41 12.74 -23.09
N TYR A 44 -1.24 12.88 -22.45
CA TYR A 44 -0.15 11.91 -22.55
C TYR A 44 -0.59 10.50 -22.13
N VAL A 45 -1.32 10.37 -21.01
CA VAL A 45 -1.80 9.08 -20.52
C VAL A 45 -2.80 8.44 -21.48
N VAL A 46 -3.74 9.21 -22.02
CA VAL A 46 -4.71 8.73 -23.02
C VAL A 46 -4.00 8.25 -24.30
N PHE A 47 -3.04 9.05 -24.78
CA PHE A 47 -2.20 8.69 -25.92
C PHE A 47 -1.43 7.39 -25.65
N TYR A 48 -0.77 7.29 -24.49
CA TYR A 48 0.00 6.11 -24.11
C TYR A 48 -0.86 4.84 -24.04
N VAL A 49 -2.04 4.91 -23.41
CA VAL A 49 -2.98 3.78 -23.34
C VAL A 49 -3.44 3.37 -24.74
N THR A 50 -3.73 4.33 -25.62
CA THR A 50 -4.13 4.06 -27.02
C THR A 50 -3.02 3.35 -27.79
N VAL A 51 -1.77 3.79 -27.63
CA VAL A 51 -0.59 3.16 -28.25
C VAL A 51 -0.43 1.72 -27.75
N GLN A 52 -0.60 1.48 -26.44
CA GLN A 52 -0.54 0.13 -25.87
C GLN A 52 -1.65 -0.78 -26.40
N LEU A 53 -2.88 -0.28 -26.54
CA LEU A 53 -4.00 -1.01 -27.16
C LEU A 53 -3.73 -1.40 -28.62
N GLN A 54 -3.16 -0.47 -29.39
CA GLN A 54 -2.79 -0.73 -30.78
C GLN A 54 -1.70 -1.82 -30.86
N TYR A 55 -0.68 -1.74 -30.02
CA TYR A 55 0.37 -2.75 -30.01
C TYR A 55 -0.15 -4.12 -29.56
N TYR A 56 -1.03 -4.17 -28.55
CA TYR A 56 -1.66 -5.42 -28.13
C TYR A 56 -2.43 -6.06 -29.29
N SER A 57 -3.21 -5.27 -30.04
CA SER A 57 -3.96 -5.77 -31.19
C SER A 57 -3.03 -6.44 -32.21
N ASN A 58 -1.85 -5.85 -32.46
CA ASN A 58 -0.84 -6.44 -33.35
C ASN A 58 -0.25 -7.75 -32.79
N VAL A 59 0.00 -7.84 -31.48
CA VAL A 59 0.54 -9.05 -30.84
C VAL A 59 -0.48 -10.19 -30.87
N VAL A 60 -1.78 -9.89 -30.71
CA VAL A 60 -2.86 -10.90 -30.70
C VAL A 60 -2.97 -11.65 -32.02
N PHE A 61 -2.68 -11.00 -33.16
CA PHE A 61 -2.76 -11.66 -34.47
C PHE A 61 -1.72 -12.78 -34.66
N ASP A 62 -0.56 -12.67 -34.02
CA ASP A 62 0.56 -13.59 -34.21
C ASP A 62 0.75 -14.58 -33.05
N ALA A 63 -0.03 -14.44 -31.97
CA ALA A 63 0.17 -15.17 -30.72
C ALA A 63 -0.70 -16.43 -30.60
N ASP A 64 -0.19 -17.41 -29.86
CA ASP A 64 -0.94 -18.60 -29.43
C ASP A 64 -2.01 -18.24 -28.37
N PHE A 65 -3.08 -19.04 -28.28
CA PHE A 65 -4.24 -18.77 -27.43
C PHE A 65 -3.88 -18.50 -25.96
N ARG A 66 -2.90 -19.24 -25.42
CA ARG A 66 -2.40 -19.04 -24.05
C ARG A 66 -1.79 -17.64 -23.88
N THR A 67 -0.90 -17.25 -24.77
CA THR A 67 -0.28 -15.92 -24.77
C THR A 67 -1.34 -14.83 -24.92
N ILE A 68 -2.37 -15.02 -25.76
CA ILE A 68 -3.47 -14.06 -25.92
C ILE A 68 -4.22 -13.84 -24.59
N ILE A 69 -4.53 -14.92 -23.87
CA ILE A 69 -5.20 -14.86 -22.57
C ILE A 69 -4.32 -14.11 -21.56
N ASP A 70 -3.04 -14.51 -21.43
CA ASP A 70 -2.11 -13.94 -20.47
C ASP A 70 -1.95 -12.44 -20.68
N TYR A 71 -1.75 -12.02 -21.92
CA TYR A 71 -1.67 -10.63 -22.30
C TYR A 71 -2.98 -9.87 -22.13
N GLY A 72 -4.11 -10.49 -22.48
CA GLY A 72 -5.43 -9.88 -22.34
C GLY A 72 -5.71 -9.50 -20.88
N PHE A 73 -5.41 -10.40 -19.94
CA PHE A 73 -5.53 -10.12 -18.51
C PHE A 73 -4.61 -8.98 -18.05
N MET A 74 -3.35 -9.00 -18.49
CA MET A 74 -2.36 -7.97 -18.14
C MET A 74 -2.76 -6.59 -18.67
N LEU A 75 -3.18 -6.52 -19.93
CA LEU A 75 -3.66 -5.29 -20.55
C LEU A 75 -4.92 -4.79 -19.85
N PHE A 76 -5.88 -5.67 -19.56
CA PHE A 76 -7.09 -5.34 -18.81
C PHE A 76 -6.73 -4.73 -17.45
N GLN A 77 -5.84 -5.38 -16.70
CA GLN A 77 -5.36 -4.88 -15.41
C GLN A 77 -4.71 -3.51 -15.53
N PHE A 78 -3.87 -3.30 -16.55
CA PHE A 78 -3.25 -1.99 -16.83
C PHE A 78 -4.29 -0.93 -17.17
N ILE A 79 -5.25 -1.22 -18.05
CA ILE A 79 -6.32 -0.27 -18.44
C ILE A 79 -7.16 0.12 -17.23
N VAL A 80 -7.60 -0.85 -16.43
CA VAL A 80 -8.36 -0.56 -15.21
C VAL A 80 -7.53 0.29 -14.26
N THR A 81 -6.24 -0.03 -14.07
CA THR A 81 -5.33 0.75 -13.24
C THR A 81 -5.17 2.19 -13.77
N ALA A 82 -4.98 2.35 -15.09
CA ALA A 82 -4.84 3.64 -15.74
C ALA A 82 -6.12 4.46 -15.64
N LEU A 83 -7.28 3.86 -15.87
CA LEU A 83 -8.60 4.48 -15.78
C LEU A 83 -8.90 4.94 -14.35
N VAL A 84 -8.64 4.10 -13.35
CA VAL A 84 -8.83 4.46 -11.93
C VAL A 84 -7.91 5.63 -11.56
N ASN A 85 -6.64 5.59 -11.95
CA ASN A 85 -5.74 6.72 -11.73
C ASN A 85 -6.19 7.98 -12.50
N PHE A 86 -6.71 7.85 -13.71
CA PHE A 86 -7.19 8.97 -14.50
C PHE A 86 -8.43 9.63 -13.88
N LEU A 87 -9.41 8.83 -13.45
CA LEU A 87 -10.68 9.31 -12.90
C LEU A 87 -10.56 9.87 -11.48
N LEU A 88 -9.64 9.33 -10.67
CA LEU A 88 -9.49 9.71 -9.27
C LEU A 88 -8.36 10.72 -9.02
N ASP A 89 -7.87 11.37 -10.08
CA ASP A 89 -6.75 12.31 -10.04
C ASP A 89 -5.40 11.73 -9.55
N GLY A 90 -5.24 10.43 -9.76
CA GLY A 90 -4.11 9.63 -9.32
C GLY A 90 -4.18 9.26 -7.85
N GLU A 91 -3.16 8.56 -7.37
CA GLU A 91 -3.08 8.24 -5.95
C GLU A 91 -2.85 9.51 -5.13
N TYR A 92 -3.67 9.70 -4.09
CA TYR A 92 -3.60 10.80 -3.13
C TYR A 92 -2.35 10.74 -2.24
N ILE A 93 -1.29 10.08 -2.67
CA ILE A 93 -0.10 9.81 -1.87
C ILE A 93 0.58 11.08 -1.39
N PHE A 94 0.66 12.12 -2.23
CA PHE A 94 1.23 13.39 -1.80
C PHE A 94 0.33 14.12 -0.80
N ASN A 95 -1.00 14.04 -0.98
CA ASN A 95 -1.94 14.59 -0.02
C ASN A 95 -1.85 13.83 1.31
N PHE A 96 -1.86 12.49 1.27
CA PHE A 96 -1.64 11.60 2.41
C PHE A 96 -0.35 11.98 3.16
N LEU A 97 0.79 11.99 2.47
CA LEU A 97 2.09 12.31 3.06
C LEU A 97 2.13 13.74 3.63
N ARG A 98 1.47 14.70 2.98
CA ARG A 98 1.37 16.08 3.47
C ARG A 98 0.56 16.16 4.76
N GLU A 99 -0.63 15.56 4.80
CA GLU A 99 -1.48 15.58 5.99
C GLU A 99 -0.83 14.81 7.14
N ILE A 100 -0.26 13.65 6.85
CA ILE A 100 0.52 12.86 7.79
C ILE A 100 1.70 13.68 8.37
N ARG A 101 2.43 14.44 7.54
CA ARG A 101 3.53 15.28 8.02
C ARG A 101 3.05 16.40 8.95
N LYS A 102 1.86 16.97 8.72
CA LYS A 102 1.25 17.92 9.67
C LYS A 102 1.01 17.27 11.03
N ILE A 103 0.60 16.01 11.04
CA ILE A 103 0.44 15.22 12.27
C ILE A 103 1.79 14.99 12.94
N ASP A 104 2.85 14.67 12.19
CA ASP A 104 4.20 14.50 12.74
C ASP A 104 4.71 15.77 13.44
N TYR A 105 4.47 16.95 12.86
CA TYR A 105 4.78 18.23 13.53
C TYR A 105 4.03 18.38 14.86
N SER A 106 2.75 18.00 14.93
CA SER A 106 1.98 18.03 16.19
C SER A 106 2.49 17.04 17.25
N MET A 107 3.28 16.04 16.83
CA MET A 107 3.90 15.09 17.75
C MET A 107 5.21 15.59 18.37
N ASN A 108 5.72 16.76 17.94
CA ASN A 108 7.10 17.21 18.23
C ASN A 108 8.14 16.11 17.95
N ASN A 109 7.81 15.20 17.05
CA ASN A 109 8.63 14.05 16.73
C ASN A 109 8.91 14.14 15.24
N VAL A 110 10.12 14.56 14.90
CA VAL A 110 10.59 14.49 13.51
C VAL A 110 10.83 13.02 13.21
N VAL A 111 9.76 12.31 12.88
CA VAL A 111 9.87 10.95 12.38
C VAL A 111 10.58 11.08 11.05
N ASN A 112 11.81 10.58 10.98
CA ASN A 112 12.50 10.47 9.70
C ASN A 112 11.59 9.68 8.75
N ASP A 113 11.24 10.28 7.61
CA ASP A 113 10.47 9.65 6.52
C ASP A 113 11.25 8.47 5.86
N GLU A 114 12.24 7.92 6.56
CA GLU A 114 12.94 6.72 6.14
C GLU A 114 12.07 5.50 6.44
N ILE A 115 11.50 4.98 5.36
CA ILE A 115 10.64 3.80 5.33
C ILE A 115 11.50 2.63 4.82
N PRO A 116 12.15 1.85 5.72
CA PRO A 116 13.18 0.90 5.32
C PRO A 116 12.63 -0.32 4.59
N MET A 117 11.46 -0.85 4.97
CA MET A 117 10.93 -2.08 4.34
C MET A 117 10.51 -1.80 2.91
N PHE A 118 9.91 -0.64 2.64
CA PHE A 118 9.54 -0.20 1.29
C PHE A 118 10.72 -0.22 0.33
N ARG A 119 11.90 0.24 0.76
CA ARG A 119 13.09 0.25 -0.11
C ARG A 119 13.50 -1.18 -0.46
N VAL A 120 13.47 -2.08 0.51
CA VAL A 120 13.77 -3.51 0.30
C VAL A 120 12.75 -4.14 -0.64
N ILE A 121 11.46 -3.88 -0.43
CA ILE A 121 10.36 -4.37 -1.27
C ILE A 121 10.48 -3.83 -2.69
N LEU A 122 10.78 -2.54 -2.87
CA LEU A 122 10.94 -1.92 -4.18
C LEU A 122 12.14 -2.53 -4.94
N ILE A 123 13.28 -2.70 -4.27
CA ILE A 123 14.45 -3.37 -4.87
C ILE A 123 14.09 -4.81 -5.26
N PHE A 124 13.42 -5.55 -4.38
CA PHE A 124 12.98 -6.92 -4.65
C PHE A 124 12.03 -6.97 -5.87
N VAL A 125 11.04 -6.09 -5.94
CA VAL A 125 10.11 -6.02 -7.08
C VAL A 125 10.85 -5.70 -8.38
N ILE A 126 11.78 -4.75 -8.36
CA ILE A 126 12.60 -4.42 -9.53
C ILE A 126 13.43 -5.62 -9.97
N LEU A 127 14.11 -6.29 -9.03
CA LEU A 127 14.91 -7.48 -9.31
C LEU A 127 14.07 -8.62 -9.90
N VAL A 128 12.90 -8.91 -9.32
CA VAL A 128 11.97 -9.92 -9.84
C VAL A 128 11.54 -9.57 -11.27
N LYS A 129 11.17 -8.30 -11.55
CA LYS A 129 10.76 -7.89 -12.91
C LYS A 129 11.92 -7.96 -13.90
N ILE A 130 13.15 -7.63 -13.49
CA ILE A 130 14.35 -7.79 -14.32
C ILE A 130 14.61 -9.28 -14.60
N CYS A 131 14.52 -10.14 -13.59
CA CYS A 131 14.70 -11.59 -13.78
C CYS A 131 13.65 -12.16 -14.74
N VAL A 132 12.37 -11.81 -14.56
CA VAL A 132 11.30 -12.22 -15.49
C VAL A 132 11.58 -11.70 -16.90
N ALA A 133 12.08 -10.47 -17.03
CA ALA A 133 12.49 -9.91 -18.32
C ALA A 133 13.61 -10.69 -19.01
N ILE A 134 14.66 -11.00 -18.26
CA ILE A 134 15.81 -11.77 -18.76
C ILE A 134 15.36 -13.18 -19.16
N THR A 135 14.63 -13.88 -18.28
CA THR A 135 14.13 -15.24 -18.53
C THR A 135 13.20 -15.28 -19.74
N GLY A 136 12.28 -14.30 -19.87
CA GLY A 136 11.41 -14.19 -21.04
C GLY A 136 12.19 -14.03 -22.34
N CYS A 137 13.22 -13.19 -22.36
CA CYS A 137 14.10 -13.00 -23.51
C CYS A 137 14.88 -14.27 -23.92
N PHE A 138 15.25 -15.13 -22.96
CA PHE A 138 15.99 -16.37 -23.23
C PHE A 138 15.09 -17.52 -23.69
N ILE A 139 13.91 -17.68 -23.07
CA ILE A 139 13.06 -18.86 -23.29
C ILE A 139 12.25 -18.73 -24.59
N HIS A 140 11.70 -17.55 -24.87
CA HIS A 140 10.75 -17.39 -25.97
C HIS A 140 11.34 -16.55 -27.09
N LYS A 141 11.53 -17.15 -28.27
CA LYS A 141 11.99 -16.43 -29.48
C LYS A 141 11.11 -15.21 -29.82
N LEU A 142 9.81 -15.25 -29.48
CA LEU A 142 8.86 -14.14 -29.62
C LEU A 142 9.24 -12.89 -28.80
N TYR A 143 9.94 -13.05 -27.67
CA TYR A 143 10.32 -11.96 -26.78
C TYR A 143 11.56 -11.20 -27.25
N ARG A 144 12.20 -11.65 -28.34
CA ARG A 144 13.37 -10.96 -28.90
C ARG A 144 13.00 -9.64 -29.58
N SER A 145 11.73 -9.45 -29.93
CA SER A 145 11.26 -8.16 -30.47
C SER A 145 11.11 -7.14 -29.35
N TRP A 146 11.79 -6.00 -29.49
CA TRP A 146 11.66 -4.84 -28.59
C TRP A 146 10.19 -4.39 -28.41
N ARG A 147 9.31 -4.68 -29.37
CA ARG A 147 7.87 -4.43 -29.28
C ARG A 147 7.24 -5.18 -28.11
N PHE A 148 7.54 -6.47 -28.00
CA PHE A 148 7.06 -7.32 -26.90
C PHE A 148 7.51 -6.75 -25.55
N PHE A 149 8.77 -6.28 -25.49
CA PHE A 149 9.30 -5.72 -24.26
C PHE A 149 8.47 -4.52 -23.77
N ILE A 150 8.18 -3.60 -24.69
CA ILE A 150 7.41 -2.38 -24.39
C ILE A 150 5.95 -2.70 -24.06
N THR A 151 5.33 -3.67 -24.72
CA THR A 151 3.91 -4.01 -24.52
C THR A 151 3.65 -4.79 -23.25
N TYR A 152 4.61 -5.63 -22.83
CA TYR A 152 4.43 -6.50 -21.68
C TYR A 152 5.10 -5.95 -20.42
N TYR A 153 6.40 -5.66 -20.46
CA TYR A 153 7.12 -5.31 -19.24
C TYR A 153 6.77 -3.93 -18.73
N VAL A 154 6.59 -2.95 -19.60
CA VAL A 154 6.34 -1.58 -19.15
C VAL A 154 5.00 -1.45 -18.42
N PRO A 155 3.85 -1.94 -18.94
CA PRO A 155 2.59 -1.91 -18.21
C PRO A 155 2.65 -2.67 -16.88
N THR A 156 3.30 -3.83 -16.86
CA THR A 156 3.33 -4.71 -15.68
C THR A 156 4.21 -4.15 -14.57
N THR A 157 5.36 -3.57 -14.92
CA THR A 157 6.19 -2.80 -14.01
C THR A 157 5.45 -1.56 -13.49
N SER A 158 4.67 -0.88 -14.35
CA SER A 158 3.87 0.27 -13.94
C SER A 158 2.79 -0.07 -12.89
N VAL A 159 2.08 -1.17 -13.11
CA VAL A 159 1.12 -1.70 -12.14
C VAL A 159 1.82 -2.13 -10.85
N ALA A 160 2.98 -2.78 -10.95
CA ALA A 160 3.78 -3.16 -9.78
C ALA A 160 4.19 -1.92 -8.95
N PHE A 161 4.64 -0.84 -9.59
CA PHE A 161 4.97 0.41 -8.90
C PHE A 161 3.77 1.06 -8.19
N THR A 162 2.57 0.91 -8.74
CA THR A 162 1.32 1.34 -8.09
C THR A 162 1.01 0.53 -6.82
N ASN A 163 1.36 -0.75 -6.80
CA ASN A 163 1.22 -1.55 -5.58
C ASN A 163 2.29 -1.17 -4.54
N VAL A 164 3.51 -0.90 -4.99
CA VAL A 164 4.61 -0.46 -4.13
C VAL A 164 4.33 0.89 -3.46
N THR A 165 3.69 1.85 -4.14
CA THR A 165 3.26 3.11 -3.53
C THR A 165 2.23 2.92 -2.41
N ARG A 166 1.37 1.91 -2.49
CA ARG A 166 0.41 1.58 -1.42
C ARG A 166 1.06 0.95 -0.22
N ILE A 167 1.94 -0.02 -0.47
CA ILE A 167 2.76 -0.65 0.56
C ILE A 167 3.47 0.45 1.37
N MET A 168 4.01 1.46 0.68
CA MET A 168 4.61 2.62 1.33
C MET A 168 3.63 3.41 2.22
N MET A 169 2.39 3.63 1.77
CA MET A 169 1.37 4.32 2.57
C MET A 169 1.02 3.53 3.84
N PHE A 170 0.85 2.22 3.73
CA PHE A 170 0.57 1.34 4.87
C PHE A 170 1.75 1.20 5.83
N GLU A 171 2.97 1.12 5.32
CA GLU A 171 4.17 1.10 6.15
C GLU A 171 4.34 2.44 6.90
N SER A 172 4.12 3.56 6.20
CA SER A 172 4.07 4.90 6.78
C SER A 172 3.06 4.98 7.94
N LEU A 173 1.85 4.44 7.73
CA LEU A 173 0.82 4.36 8.76
C LEU A 173 1.29 3.52 9.96
N CYS A 174 1.88 2.35 9.71
CA CYS A 174 2.41 1.47 10.75
C CYS A 174 3.47 2.15 11.62
N HIS A 175 4.42 2.87 11.00
CA HIS A 175 5.45 3.61 11.73
C HIS A 175 4.86 4.68 12.64
N ARG A 176 3.84 5.40 12.17
CA ARG A 176 3.20 6.48 12.92
C ARG A 176 2.31 5.95 14.03
N MET A 177 1.62 4.83 13.80
CA MET A 177 0.90 4.13 14.86
C MET A 177 1.84 3.70 15.99
N LYS A 178 3.01 3.16 15.64
CA LYS A 178 4.07 2.83 16.60
C LYS A 178 4.60 4.06 17.34
N ALA A 179 4.73 5.21 16.67
CA ALA A 179 5.14 6.46 17.30
C ALA A 179 4.11 6.98 18.31
N VAL A 180 2.82 6.98 17.94
CA VAL A 180 1.70 7.33 18.82
C VAL A 180 1.69 6.42 20.04
N ARG A 181 1.88 5.11 19.86
CA ARG A 181 1.92 4.15 20.97
C ARG A 181 3.04 4.48 21.94
N LYS A 182 4.25 4.68 21.44
CA LYS A 182 5.41 5.03 22.27
C LYS A 182 5.20 6.34 23.03
N ARG A 183 4.58 7.34 22.41
CA ARG A 183 4.22 8.59 23.08
C ARG A 183 3.21 8.32 24.20
N LEU A 184 2.13 7.61 23.90
CA LEU A 184 1.11 7.25 24.88
C LEU A 184 1.72 6.50 26.08
N GLU A 185 2.53 5.48 25.85
CA GLU A 185 3.22 4.73 26.92
C GLU A 185 4.14 5.62 27.77
N ARG A 186 4.81 6.60 27.15
CA ARG A 186 5.65 7.55 27.88
C ARG A 186 4.81 8.46 28.76
N GLU A 187 3.75 9.06 28.22
CA GLU A 187 2.85 9.94 28.99
C GLU A 187 2.20 9.18 30.16
N LEU A 188 1.76 7.94 29.92
CA LEU A 188 1.18 7.07 30.94
C LEU A 188 2.19 6.65 32.02
N SER A 189 3.48 6.52 31.70
CA SER A 189 4.50 6.17 32.70
C SER A 189 4.91 7.36 33.56
N VAL A 190 4.84 8.59 33.03
CA VAL A 190 5.01 9.83 33.82
C VAL A 190 3.81 10.04 34.73
N ALA A 191 2.59 9.78 34.25
CA ALA A 191 1.37 9.86 35.02
C ALA A 191 1.42 9.05 36.32
N HIS A 192 2.04 7.88 36.29
CA HIS A 192 2.18 7.04 37.49
C HIS A 192 3.01 7.65 38.63
N ARG A 193 3.85 8.66 38.35
CA ARG A 193 4.81 9.22 39.33
C ARG A 193 4.33 10.51 40.02
N VAL A 194 3.29 11.16 39.52
CA VAL A 194 2.90 12.50 39.96
C VAL A 194 1.46 12.47 40.44
N GLU A 195 1.23 12.38 41.76
CA GLU A 195 -0.15 12.31 42.31
C GLU A 195 -0.94 13.63 42.16
N GLU A 196 -0.29 14.77 41.88
CA GLU A 196 -0.93 16.10 41.86
C GLU A 196 -1.24 16.64 40.45
N GLY A 197 -1.33 15.79 39.42
CA GLY A 197 -1.36 16.22 38.01
C GLY A 197 -2.51 15.72 37.13
N ASP A 198 -3.66 15.31 37.68
CA ASP A 198 -4.75 14.64 36.93
C ASP A 198 -5.17 15.37 35.64
N ASP A 199 -5.33 16.70 35.68
CA ASP A 199 -5.78 17.47 34.52
C ASP A 199 -4.76 17.48 33.38
N ALA A 200 -3.46 17.57 33.70
CA ALA A 200 -2.39 17.52 32.72
C ALA A 200 -2.31 16.13 32.05
N MET A 201 -2.54 15.07 32.82
CA MET A 201 -2.56 13.69 32.29
C MET A 201 -3.76 13.45 31.37
N VAL A 202 -4.95 13.90 31.78
CA VAL A 202 -6.16 13.85 30.96
C VAL A 202 -5.93 14.61 29.65
N HIS A 203 -5.32 15.78 29.71
CA HIS A 203 -4.98 16.57 28.53
C HIS A 203 -4.02 15.82 27.59
N ASN A 204 -2.94 15.23 28.11
CA ASN A 204 -1.96 14.49 27.31
C ASN A 204 -2.54 13.22 26.68
N LEU A 205 -3.38 12.49 27.42
CA LEU A 205 -4.12 11.33 26.91
C LEU A 205 -5.06 11.75 25.76
N ARG A 206 -5.83 12.81 25.97
CA ARG A 206 -6.74 13.36 24.96
C ARG A 206 -5.99 13.80 23.71
N ASN A 207 -4.84 14.46 23.86
CA ASN A 207 -3.97 14.84 22.75
C ASN A 207 -3.50 13.61 21.95
N CYS A 208 -3.09 12.53 22.63
CA CYS A 208 -2.74 11.27 21.95
C CYS A 208 -3.93 10.68 21.18
N MET A 209 -5.14 10.72 21.74
CA MET A 209 -6.35 10.24 21.06
C MET A 209 -6.74 11.10 19.86
N ILE A 210 -6.54 12.42 19.93
CA ILE A 210 -6.74 13.34 18.80
C ILE A 210 -5.75 13.03 17.68
N ILE A 211 -4.48 12.80 18.00
CA ILE A 211 -3.46 12.42 17.01
C ILE A 211 -3.83 11.10 16.33
N TYR A 212 -4.19 10.08 17.13
CA TYR A 212 -4.67 8.81 16.61
C TYR A 212 -5.88 8.98 15.66
N LYS A 213 -6.88 9.77 16.08
CA LYS A 213 -8.06 10.09 15.28
C LYS A 213 -7.67 10.74 13.94
N ASN A 214 -6.76 11.70 13.96
CA ASN A 214 -6.34 12.42 12.77
C ASN A 214 -5.61 11.49 11.78
N ILE A 215 -4.79 10.56 12.29
CA ILE A 215 -4.15 9.53 11.46
C ILE A 215 -5.21 8.67 10.77
N LEU A 216 -6.17 8.15 11.53
CA LEU A 216 -7.25 7.32 10.97
C LEU A 216 -8.09 8.07 9.94
N ASN A 217 -8.47 9.32 10.23
CA ASN A 217 -9.24 10.15 9.31
C ASN A 217 -8.48 10.39 8.00
N THR A 218 -7.18 10.69 8.08
CA THR A 218 -6.33 10.87 6.89
C THR A 218 -6.28 9.62 6.02
N VAL A 219 -6.21 8.43 6.63
CA VAL A 219 -6.25 7.17 5.88
C VAL A 219 -7.64 6.93 5.27
N HIS A 220 -8.71 7.22 6.01
CA HIS A 220 -10.08 7.02 5.53
C HIS A 220 -10.42 7.92 4.34
N GLU A 221 -9.98 9.19 4.38
CA GLU A 221 -10.13 10.15 3.28
C GLU A 221 -9.39 9.69 2.01
N THR A 222 -8.32 8.91 2.16
CA THR A 222 -7.50 8.40 1.05
C THR A 222 -7.85 6.95 0.66
N GLU A 223 -8.82 6.33 1.33
CA GLU A 223 -9.15 4.90 1.21
C GLU A 223 -9.87 4.57 -0.12
N MET A 224 -10.74 5.47 -0.60
CA MET A 224 -11.59 5.25 -1.79
C MET A 224 -10.78 4.81 -3.04
N PRO A 225 -9.74 5.55 -3.48
CA PRO A 225 -8.90 5.15 -4.60
C PRO A 225 -8.11 3.87 -4.36
N MET A 226 -7.70 3.62 -3.11
CA MET A 226 -6.95 2.42 -2.75
C MET A 226 -7.82 1.16 -2.84
N LYS A 227 -9.10 1.23 -2.49
CA LYS A 227 -10.03 0.08 -2.52
C LYS A 227 -10.29 -0.46 -3.92
N ILE A 228 -10.58 0.44 -4.87
CA ILE A 228 -10.97 0.05 -6.23
C ILE A 228 -9.84 -0.73 -6.92
N LEU A 229 -8.61 -0.29 -6.73
CA LEU A 229 -7.47 -0.83 -7.45
C LEU A 229 -6.88 -2.08 -6.76
N VAL A 230 -7.17 -2.30 -5.47
CA VAL A 230 -6.87 -3.59 -4.83
C VAL A 230 -7.75 -4.72 -5.39
N TYR A 231 -8.96 -4.43 -5.86
CA TYR A 231 -9.88 -5.43 -6.43
C TYR A 231 -9.92 -5.44 -7.96
N ALA A 232 -9.13 -4.61 -8.64
CA ALA A 232 -8.82 -4.82 -10.06
C ALA A 232 -7.83 -6.00 -10.26
N LEU A 233 -7.28 -6.53 -9.17
CA LEU A 233 -6.29 -7.61 -9.11
C LEU A 233 -6.79 -9.07 -9.14
N PRO A 234 -8.09 -9.44 -9.29
CA PRO A 234 -8.52 -10.83 -9.48
C PRO A 234 -8.00 -11.53 -10.75
N ALA A 235 -6.93 -11.04 -11.38
CA ALA A 235 -6.02 -11.88 -12.16
C ALA A 235 -5.15 -12.80 -11.25
N ILE A 236 -5.64 -13.16 -10.05
CA ILE A 236 -5.02 -14.07 -9.07
C ILE A 236 -4.65 -15.42 -9.69
N PHE A 237 -5.24 -15.80 -10.82
CA PHE A 237 -5.00 -17.10 -11.42
C PHE A 237 -3.76 -17.22 -12.29
N ASN A 238 -3.18 -16.12 -12.81
CA ASN A 238 -2.25 -16.29 -13.93
C ASN A 238 -0.75 -16.35 -13.60
N THR A 239 -0.31 -15.99 -12.39
CA THR A 239 1.10 -16.19 -12.01
C THR A 239 1.28 -16.23 -10.48
N CYS A 240 1.45 -17.43 -9.92
CA CYS A 240 1.81 -17.68 -8.51
C CYS A 240 3.05 -16.90 -8.00
N LEU A 241 3.87 -16.32 -8.88
CA LEU A 241 5.05 -15.53 -8.52
C LEU A 241 4.78 -14.02 -8.40
N ASP A 242 3.72 -13.50 -9.04
CA ASP A 242 3.31 -12.09 -8.90
C ASP A 242 2.28 -11.89 -7.76
N THR A 243 1.88 -12.97 -7.08
CA THR A 243 0.84 -12.94 -6.04
C THR A 243 1.33 -12.46 -4.68
N THR A 244 2.63 -12.34 -4.41
CA THR A 244 3.10 -12.09 -3.04
C THR A 244 2.93 -10.65 -2.56
N TYR A 245 3.16 -9.66 -3.43
CA TYR A 245 3.11 -8.25 -3.03
C TYR A 245 1.70 -7.65 -2.82
N PRO A 246 0.62 -8.11 -3.49
CA PRO A 246 -0.75 -7.69 -3.17
C PRO A 246 -1.20 -8.00 -1.73
N PHE A 247 -0.58 -8.98 -1.07
CA PHE A 247 -0.89 -9.35 0.32
C PHE A 247 -0.15 -8.48 1.35
N LEU A 248 0.90 -7.77 0.95
CA LEU A 248 1.70 -6.95 1.88
C LEU A 248 0.88 -5.87 2.61
N PRO A 249 -0.08 -5.15 1.97
CA PRO A 249 -1.00 -4.26 2.68
C PRO A 249 -1.71 -4.93 3.86
N GLY A 250 -2.16 -6.18 3.72
CA GLY A 250 -2.82 -6.91 4.81
C GLY A 250 -1.90 -7.19 5.99
N ILE A 251 -0.64 -7.52 5.73
CA ILE A 251 0.38 -7.68 6.77
C ILE A 251 0.56 -6.36 7.54
N PHE A 252 0.63 -5.23 6.84
CA PHE A 252 0.75 -3.92 7.50
C PHE A 252 -0.51 -3.53 8.27
N VAL A 253 -1.71 -3.85 7.78
CA VAL A 253 -2.96 -3.64 8.53
C VAL A 253 -2.92 -4.40 9.86
N ASP A 254 -2.46 -5.65 9.87
CA ASP A 254 -2.32 -6.44 11.09
C ASP A 254 -1.25 -5.87 12.03
N MET A 255 -0.13 -5.39 11.48
CA MET A 255 0.88 -4.70 12.27
C MET A 255 0.33 -3.42 12.92
N VAL A 256 -0.46 -2.62 12.19
CA VAL A 256 -1.14 -1.43 12.72
C VAL A 256 -2.09 -1.83 13.85
N ASN A 257 -2.93 -2.85 13.65
CA ASN A 257 -3.86 -3.33 14.66
C ASN A 257 -3.15 -3.86 15.91
N LYS A 258 -2.02 -4.55 15.75
CA LYS A 258 -1.18 -4.98 16.86
C LYS A 258 -0.61 -3.81 17.67
N GLU A 259 -0.27 -2.69 17.02
CA GLU A 259 0.14 -1.48 17.72
C GLU A 259 -1.03 -0.83 18.48
N VAL A 260 -2.25 -0.84 17.91
CA VAL A 260 -3.48 -0.37 18.59
C VAL A 260 -3.82 -1.23 19.80
N ASP A 261 -3.73 -2.57 19.70
CA ASP A 261 -3.98 -3.47 20.82
C ASP A 261 -2.99 -3.24 21.98
N ARG A 262 -1.73 -2.92 21.65
CA ARG A 262 -0.75 -2.52 22.66
C ARG A 262 -1.10 -1.19 23.32
N MET A 263 -1.64 -0.21 22.58
CA MET A 263 -2.15 1.04 23.16
C MET A 263 -3.30 0.75 24.14
N VAL A 264 -4.28 -0.06 23.73
CA VAL A 264 -5.42 -0.47 24.58
C VAL A 264 -4.91 -1.12 25.85
N LEU A 265 -3.97 -2.06 25.74
CA LEU A 265 -3.37 -2.74 26.88
C LEU A 265 -2.61 -1.77 27.81
N ALA A 266 -1.89 -0.79 27.26
CA ALA A 266 -1.18 0.21 28.05
C ALA A 266 -2.14 1.09 28.87
N VAL A 267 -3.23 1.55 28.26
CA VAL A 267 -4.27 2.34 28.94
C VAL A 267 -5.00 1.48 29.97
N ALA A 268 -5.37 0.24 29.64
CA ALA A 268 -6.05 -0.67 30.55
C ALA A 268 -5.20 -1.02 31.79
N LYS A 269 -3.87 -1.15 31.65
CA LYS A 269 -2.97 -1.34 32.80
C LYS A 269 -2.99 -0.15 33.75
N GLN A 270 -3.05 1.08 33.24
CA GLN A 270 -3.16 2.28 34.08
C GLN A 270 -4.51 2.38 34.77
N LEU A 271 -5.57 1.87 34.14
CA LEU A 271 -6.90 1.84 34.75
C LEU A 271 -6.94 1.00 36.04
N LEU A 272 -6.12 -0.05 36.14
CA LEU A 272 -6.03 -0.91 37.34
C LEU A 272 -5.35 -0.22 38.53
N VAL A 273 -4.53 0.80 38.28
CA VAL A 273 -3.74 1.50 39.31
C VAL A 273 -4.34 2.87 39.66
N CYS A 274 -5.29 3.34 38.85
CA CYS A 274 -5.90 4.67 38.99
C CYS A 274 -6.74 4.78 40.27
N ARG A 275 -6.51 5.82 41.06
CA ARG A 275 -7.30 6.17 42.25
C ARG A 275 -8.30 7.31 42.00
N GLY A 276 -7.95 8.26 41.13
CA GLY A 276 -8.77 9.44 40.83
C GLY A 276 -9.97 9.13 39.93
N THR A 277 -11.16 9.60 40.30
CA THR A 277 -12.40 9.35 39.52
C THR A 277 -12.35 9.98 38.14
N HIS A 278 -11.82 11.20 38.02
CA HIS A 278 -11.73 11.93 36.75
C HIS A 278 -10.76 11.27 35.77
N TRP A 279 -9.53 10.97 36.21
CA TRP A 279 -8.54 10.26 35.40
C TRP A 279 -8.99 8.85 35.02
N CYS A 280 -9.64 8.12 35.95
CA CYS A 280 -10.20 6.79 35.70
C CYS A 280 -11.25 6.81 34.58
N ASN A 281 -12.13 7.82 34.58
CA ASN A 281 -13.13 7.99 33.52
C ASN A 281 -12.47 8.28 32.16
N ALA A 282 -11.47 9.16 32.12
CA ALA A 282 -10.74 9.44 30.88
C ALA A 282 -10.01 8.20 30.32
N LEU A 283 -9.44 7.36 31.19
CA LEU A 283 -8.84 6.08 30.80
C LEU A 283 -9.87 5.10 30.24
N LYS A 284 -11.05 4.98 30.87
CA LYS A 284 -12.16 4.15 30.37
C LYS A 284 -12.61 4.61 28.99
N ASP A 285 -12.80 5.91 28.82
CA ASP A 285 -13.17 6.52 27.54
C ASP A 285 -12.12 6.23 26.46
N ALA A 286 -10.83 6.32 26.80
CA ALA A 286 -9.75 6.00 25.87
C ALA A 286 -9.72 4.51 25.49
N VAL A 287 -9.91 3.58 26.44
CA VAL A 287 -10.02 2.13 26.14
C VAL A 287 -11.20 1.86 25.22
N GLN A 288 -12.38 2.42 25.55
CA GLN A 288 -13.59 2.26 24.74
C GLN A 288 -13.38 2.84 23.34
N TYR A 289 -12.80 4.04 23.24
CA TYR A 289 -12.55 4.71 21.97
C TYR A 289 -11.59 3.92 21.08
N LEU A 290 -10.46 3.44 21.61
CA LEU A 290 -9.50 2.61 20.87
C LEU A 290 -10.10 1.25 20.47
N GLY A 291 -10.94 0.66 21.33
CA GLY A 291 -11.62 -0.61 21.05
C GLY A 291 -12.67 -0.50 19.93
N VAL A 292 -13.47 0.58 19.94
CA VAL A 292 -14.51 0.83 18.92
C VAL A 292 -13.88 1.27 17.61
N ARG A 293 -12.88 2.15 17.64
CA ARG A 293 -12.22 2.69 16.44
C ARG A 293 -10.91 1.99 16.11
N ARG A 294 -10.91 0.66 16.06
CA ARG A 294 -9.77 -0.08 15.50
C ARG A 294 -9.59 0.21 14.01
N PHE A 295 -8.35 0.16 13.54
CA PHE A 295 -8.07 0.35 12.12
C PHE A 295 -8.58 -0.84 11.31
N ARG A 296 -9.68 -0.64 10.57
CA ARG A 296 -10.26 -1.66 9.70
C ARG A 296 -10.19 -1.18 8.27
N TYR A 297 -9.26 -1.75 7.50
CA TYR A 297 -9.21 -1.52 6.07
C TYR A 297 -10.16 -2.50 5.38
N THR A 298 -11.24 -1.99 4.79
CA THR A 298 -12.29 -2.82 4.17
C THR A 298 -12.46 -2.46 2.70
N VAL A 299 -12.37 -3.45 1.83
CA VAL A 299 -12.60 -3.33 0.40
C VAL A 299 -14.10 -3.46 0.15
N TRP A 300 -14.70 -2.42 -0.45
CA TRP A 300 -16.15 -2.33 -0.71
C TRP A 300 -17.05 -2.52 0.52
N ARG A 301 -16.53 -2.30 1.73
CA ARG A 301 -17.21 -2.58 3.01
C ARG A 301 -17.55 -4.06 3.24
N VAL A 302 -17.18 -4.97 2.33
CA VAL A 302 -17.52 -6.41 2.41
C VAL A 302 -16.32 -7.23 2.85
N VAL A 303 -15.12 -6.95 2.31
CA VAL A 303 -13.93 -7.78 2.55
C VAL A 303 -12.94 -7.00 3.40
N SER A 304 -12.67 -7.45 4.63
CA SER A 304 -11.54 -6.94 5.41
C SER A 304 -10.23 -7.41 4.79
N ILE A 305 -9.28 -6.49 4.63
CA ILE A 305 -7.91 -6.89 4.32
C ILE A 305 -7.18 -7.11 5.62
N ASP A 306 -7.07 -8.37 6.00
CA ASP A 306 -6.31 -8.87 7.15
C ASP A 306 -5.54 -10.14 6.72
N SER A 307 -4.73 -10.71 7.61
CA SER A 307 -4.06 -12.00 7.34
C SER A 307 -5.03 -13.14 7.03
N SER A 308 -6.29 -13.06 7.48
CA SER A 308 -7.29 -14.09 7.17
C SER A 308 -7.62 -14.15 5.68
N LEU A 309 -7.59 -13.01 4.97
CA LEU A 309 -7.75 -12.96 3.52
C LEU A 309 -6.62 -13.68 2.79
N VAL A 310 -5.38 -13.53 3.26
CA VAL A 310 -4.20 -14.20 2.70
C VAL A 310 -4.33 -15.72 2.86
N LEU A 311 -4.70 -16.16 4.07
CA LEU A 311 -4.92 -17.58 4.38
C LEU A 311 -6.09 -18.16 3.57
N SER A 312 -7.20 -17.43 3.46
CA SER A 312 -8.36 -17.82 2.67
C SER A 312 -7.98 -17.96 1.19
N THR A 313 -7.22 -17.01 0.64
CA THR A 313 -6.75 -17.07 -0.76
C THR A 313 -5.82 -18.26 -0.99
N ALA A 314 -4.88 -18.52 -0.07
CA ALA A 314 -4.00 -19.68 -0.13
C ALA A 314 -4.76 -21.01 -0.04
N SER A 315 -5.81 -21.05 0.80
CA SER A 315 -6.70 -22.21 0.89
C SER A 315 -7.43 -22.46 -0.42
N VAL A 316 -8.04 -21.43 -1.02
CA VAL A 316 -8.75 -21.54 -2.31
C VAL A 316 -7.79 -21.98 -3.42
N ALA A 317 -6.58 -21.40 -3.48
CA ALA A 317 -5.57 -21.80 -4.45
C ALA A 317 -5.15 -23.27 -4.28
N THR A 318 -4.95 -23.71 -3.03
CA THR A 318 -4.61 -25.12 -2.72
C THR A 318 -5.73 -26.06 -3.14
N THR A 319 -6.98 -25.75 -2.80
CA THR A 319 -8.16 -26.55 -3.20
C THR A 319 -8.28 -26.63 -4.72
N TYR A 320 -8.05 -25.53 -5.44
CA TYR A 320 -8.08 -25.51 -6.90
C TYR A 320 -6.98 -26.38 -7.52
N VAL A 321 -5.74 -26.28 -7.02
CA VAL A 321 -4.62 -27.12 -7.48
C VAL A 321 -4.92 -28.59 -7.24
N LEU A 322 -5.44 -28.94 -6.06
CA LEU A 322 -5.83 -30.32 -5.74
C LEU A 322 -6.94 -30.84 -6.68
N ALA A 323 -7.96 -30.03 -6.94
CA ALA A 323 -9.03 -30.39 -7.88
C ALA A 323 -8.48 -30.61 -9.30
N MET A 324 -7.61 -29.73 -9.79
CA MET A 324 -6.98 -29.87 -11.10
C MET A 324 -6.10 -31.12 -11.19
N LEU A 325 -5.35 -31.45 -10.15
CA LEU A 325 -4.56 -32.68 -10.08
C LEU A 325 -5.47 -33.92 -10.12
N GLN A 326 -6.60 -33.91 -9.41
CA GLN A 326 -7.58 -34.98 -9.44
C GLN A 326 -8.18 -35.17 -10.84
N PHE A 327 -8.57 -34.08 -11.51
CA PHE A 327 -9.06 -34.16 -12.88
C PHE A 327 -8.00 -34.68 -13.85
N MET A 328 -6.74 -34.23 -13.74
CA MET A 328 -5.66 -34.76 -14.58
C MET A 328 -5.41 -36.25 -14.37
N HIS A 329 -5.56 -36.76 -13.14
CA HIS A 329 -5.44 -38.21 -12.88
C HIS A 329 -6.61 -39.00 -13.46
N ILE A 330 -7.82 -38.44 -13.55
CA ILE A 330 -8.98 -39.13 -14.14
C ILE A 330 -8.87 -39.23 -15.67
N TYR A 331 -8.22 -38.26 -16.30
CA TYR A 331 -8.09 -38.19 -17.76
C TYR A 331 -6.93 -39.04 -18.34
N ASN A 332 -6.00 -39.51 -17.51
CA ASN A 332 -4.90 -40.39 -17.91
C ASN A 332 -5.22 -41.86 -17.63
#